data_AF-A0A3B9HIG4-F1
#
_entry.id   AF-A0A3B9HIG4-F1
#
_cell.length_a   1.000
_cell.length_b   1.000
_cell.length_c   1.000
_cell.angle_alpha   90.00
_cell.angle_beta   90.00
_cell.angle_gamma   90.00
#
_symmetry.space_group_name_H-M   'P 1'
#
loop_
_entity.id
_entity.type
_entity.pdbx_description
1 polymer ?
#
loop_
_entity_poly.entity_id
_entity_poly.type
_entity_poly.pdbx_seq_one_letter_code
_entity_poly.pdbx_strand_id
1 'polypeptide(L)'
;MLTRRGLRVKVMQVLYMVSQDRETGQQTASRLLKENIRNTYRSLIYLLHFLTRLAEQVQAEADRRKAKYIPSEEDLTFNTILYTNPVTEYLRNSRFLKDQMRKERLVSGDEEELVEAVYAELKAWDVYSQYQTQTSYTTEDHNRFLRALVRKFLPANEAFDQFMEDMIPTWADEEQVVLA
;
A
#
# COMPACT_ATOMS: atom_id res chain seq x y z
N MET A 1 0.51 12.36 8.02
CA MET A 1 -0.37 13.35 8.69
C MET A 1 -1.61 13.52 7.83
N LEU A 2 -2.82 13.47 8.41
CA LEU A 2 -4.03 13.82 7.65
C LEU A 2 -3.92 15.25 7.14
N THR A 3 -4.32 15.49 5.89
CA THR A 3 -4.45 16.85 5.37
C THR A 3 -5.57 17.58 6.11
N ARG A 4 -5.51 18.91 6.19
CA ARG A 4 -6.59 19.73 6.78
C ARG A 4 -7.94 19.47 6.11
N ARG A 5 -7.92 19.18 4.79
CA ARG A 5 -9.10 18.77 4.03
C ARG A 5 -9.63 17.43 4.50
N GLY A 6 -8.77 16.41 4.61
CA GLY A 6 -9.15 15.08 5.11
C GLY A 6 -9.79 15.14 6.50
N LEU A 7 -9.23 15.94 7.42
CA LEU A 7 -9.78 16.07 8.77
C LEU A 7 -11.19 16.67 8.75
N ARG A 8 -11.45 17.68 7.92
CA ARG A 8 -12.79 18.27 7.77
C ARG A 8 -13.81 17.26 7.24
N VAL A 9 -13.41 16.43 6.27
CA VAL A 9 -14.27 15.36 5.74
C VAL A 9 -14.64 14.38 6.86
N LYS A 10 -13.65 13.89 7.63
CA LYS A 10 -13.89 12.97 8.76
C LYS A 10 -14.79 13.59 9.83
N VAL A 11 -14.60 14.88 10.15
CA VAL A 11 -15.49 15.61 11.08
C VAL A 11 -16.91 15.68 10.54
N MET A 12 -17.11 15.98 9.25
CA MET A 12 -18.44 16.03 8.65
C MET A 12 -19.12 14.66 8.61
N GLN A 13 -18.39 13.59 8.31
CA GLN A 13 -18.91 12.21 8.37
C GLN A 13 -19.45 11.88 9.76
N VAL A 14 -18.67 12.18 10.81
CA VAL A 14 -19.10 11.93 12.20
C VAL A 14 -20.29 12.79 12.59
N LEU A 15 -20.30 14.07 12.23
CA LEU A 15 -21.44 14.95 12.50
C LEU A 15 -22.71 14.47 11.80
N TYR A 16 -22.59 13.97 10.56
CA TYR A 16 -23.70 13.38 9.83
C TYR A 16 -24.24 12.14 10.54
N MET A 17 -23.39 11.18 10.92
CA MET A 17 -23.79 9.98 11.66
C MET A 17 -24.52 10.34 12.97
N VAL A 18 -23.96 11.27 13.75
CA VAL A 18 -24.54 11.75 15.01
C VAL A 18 -25.84 12.51 14.79
N SER A 19 -26.01 13.21 13.67
CA SER A 19 -27.26 13.92 13.37
C SER A 19 -28.42 12.98 13.04
N GLN A 20 -28.12 11.77 12.56
CA GLN A 20 -29.14 10.75 12.27
C GLN A 20 -29.61 10.00 13.51
N ASP A 21 -28.75 9.86 14.51
CA ASP A 21 -29.08 9.18 15.76
C ASP A 21 -29.18 10.19 16.91
N ARG A 22 -30.43 10.48 17.30
CA ARG A 22 -30.77 11.52 18.28
C ARG A 22 -30.27 11.23 19.71
N GLU A 23 -29.85 10.00 19.99
CA GLU A 23 -29.30 9.59 21.28
C GLU A 23 -27.77 9.59 21.30
N THR A 24 -27.10 9.85 20.17
CA THR A 24 -25.64 9.85 20.12
C THR A 24 -25.05 11.06 20.86
N GLY A 25 -24.57 10.82 22.09
CA GLY A 25 -23.90 11.85 22.89
C GLY A 25 -22.53 12.28 22.33
N GLN A 26 -22.04 13.44 22.80
CA GLN A 26 -20.75 14.03 22.42
C GLN A 26 -19.56 13.06 22.60
N GLN A 27 -19.61 12.19 23.61
CA GLN A 27 -18.56 11.20 23.86
C GLN A 27 -18.46 10.16 22.74
N THR A 28 -19.59 9.69 22.24
CA THR A 28 -19.66 8.73 21.13
C THR A 28 -19.13 9.37 19.84
N ALA A 29 -19.50 10.62 19.54
CA ALA A 29 -18.97 11.37 18.41
C ALA A 29 -17.43 11.49 18.44
N SER A 30 -16.86 11.82 19.61
CA SER A 30 -15.40 11.92 19.79
C SER A 30 -14.70 10.57 19.61
N ARG A 31 -15.32 9.47 20.07
CA ARG A 31 -14.78 8.12 19.86
C ARG A 31 -14.76 7.74 18.39
N LEU A 32 -15.89 7.92 17.69
CA LEU A 32 -16.01 7.64 16.25
C LEU A 32 -14.99 8.43 15.42
N LEU A 33 -14.80 9.71 15.72
CA LEU A 33 -13.80 10.53 15.03
C LEU A 33 -12.37 9.99 15.23
N LYS A 34 -12.02 9.58 16.46
CA LYS A 34 -10.71 8.99 16.74
C LYS A 34 -10.51 7.66 16.01
N GLU A 35 -11.56 6.83 15.95
CA GLU A 35 -11.53 5.56 15.22
C GLU A 35 -11.34 5.79 13.73
N ASN A 36 -12.08 6.71 13.12
CA ASN A 36 -11.93 7.08 11.70
C ASN A 36 -10.51 7.59 11.40
N ILE A 37 -9.97 8.52 12.20
CA ILE A 37 -8.59 9.01 12.04
C ILE A 37 -7.58 7.86 12.16
N ARG A 38 -7.82 6.92 13.09
CA ARG A 38 -6.97 5.75 13.26
C ARG A 38 -7.06 4.80 12.07
N ASN A 39 -8.23 4.63 11.45
CA ASN A 39 -8.38 3.81 10.24
C ASN A 39 -7.64 4.42 9.05
N THR A 40 -7.67 5.75 8.86
CA THR A 40 -6.82 6.41 7.85
C THR A 40 -5.33 6.11 8.09
N TYR A 41 -4.91 6.19 9.36
CA TYR A 41 -3.53 5.89 9.74
C TYR A 41 -3.15 4.44 9.47
N ARG A 42 -4.01 3.49 9.85
CA ARG A 42 -3.85 2.06 9.58
C ARG A 42 -3.71 1.78 8.08
N SER A 43 -4.57 2.40 7.28
CA SER A 43 -4.56 2.27 5.82
C SER A 43 -3.24 2.75 5.23
N LEU A 44 -2.75 3.92 5.67
CA LEU A 44 -1.45 4.45 5.24
C LEU A 44 -0.29 3.53 5.64
N ILE A 45 -0.28 3.04 6.88
CA ILE A 45 0.78 2.16 7.38
C ILE A 45 0.80 0.85 6.57
N TYR A 46 -0.36 0.26 6.32
CA TYR A 46 -0.44 -0.95 5.52
C TYR A 46 0.00 -0.71 4.07
N LEU A 47 -0.44 0.38 3.43
CA LEU A 47 -0.02 0.71 2.07
C LEU A 47 1.51 0.83 1.94
N LEU A 48 2.18 1.47 2.91
CA LEU A 48 3.64 1.56 2.94
C LEU A 48 4.29 0.18 3.14
N HIS A 49 3.68 -0.69 3.95
CA HIS A 49 4.12 -2.06 4.11
C HIS A 49 3.94 -2.87 2.82
N PHE A 50 2.81 -2.72 2.14
CA PHE A 50 2.51 -3.47 0.93
C PHE A 50 3.51 -3.18 -0.20
N LEU A 51 4.00 -1.93 -0.31
CA LEU A 51 5.11 -1.58 -1.20
C LEU A 51 6.39 -2.38 -0.90
N THR A 52 6.67 -2.64 0.37
CA THR A 52 7.81 -3.48 0.75
C THR A 52 7.62 -4.94 0.36
N ARG A 53 6.40 -5.46 0.47
CA ARG A 53 6.06 -6.84 0.11
C ARG A 53 6.17 -7.07 -1.40
N LEU A 54 5.67 -6.14 -2.22
CA LEU A 54 5.85 -6.19 -3.67
C LEU A 54 7.34 -6.17 -4.06
N ALA A 55 8.14 -5.33 -3.40
CA ALA A 55 9.57 -5.28 -3.63
C ALA A 55 10.27 -6.59 -3.25
N GLU A 56 9.90 -7.21 -2.12
CA GLU A 56 10.41 -8.52 -1.71
C GLU A 56 10.02 -9.63 -2.70
N GLN A 57 8.80 -9.58 -3.26
CA GLN A 57 8.36 -10.56 -4.26
C GLN A 57 9.17 -10.49 -5.57
N VAL A 58 9.61 -9.28 -5.96
CA VAL A 58 10.55 -9.10 -7.09
C VAL A 58 11.88 -9.79 -6.82
N GLN A 59 12.42 -9.64 -5.61
CA GLN A 59 13.65 -10.31 -5.20
C GLN A 59 13.48 -11.83 -5.15
N ALA A 60 12.35 -12.32 -4.60
CA ALA A 60 12.04 -13.75 -4.57
C ALA A 60 11.90 -14.35 -5.98
N GLU A 61 11.34 -13.62 -6.95
CA GLU A 61 11.33 -14.06 -8.35
C GLU A 61 12.75 -14.12 -8.94
N ALA A 62 13.59 -13.12 -8.67
CA ALA A 62 14.98 -13.11 -9.12
C ALA A 62 15.75 -14.33 -8.61
N ASP A 63 15.58 -14.66 -7.33
CA ASP A 63 16.25 -15.80 -6.69
C ASP A 63 15.74 -17.13 -7.25
N ARG A 64 14.41 -17.26 -7.47
CA ARG A 64 13.82 -18.43 -8.15
C ARG A 64 14.36 -18.63 -9.56
N ARG A 65 14.54 -17.56 -10.33
CA ARG A 65 15.07 -17.60 -11.70
C ARG A 65 16.54 -18.03 -11.73
N LYS A 66 17.36 -17.51 -10.82
CA LYS A 66 18.78 -17.89 -10.67
C LYS A 66 18.96 -19.33 -10.20
N ALA A 67 18.03 -19.84 -9.40
CA ALA A 67 18.06 -21.21 -8.88
C ALA A 67 17.61 -22.28 -9.89
N LYS A 68 17.20 -21.91 -11.12
CA LYS A 68 16.88 -22.88 -12.18
C LYS A 68 18.07 -23.79 -12.47
N TYR A 69 17.81 -25.05 -12.83
CA TYR A 69 18.85 -26.03 -13.16
C TYR A 69 19.76 -25.55 -14.32
N ILE A 70 19.18 -24.86 -15.31
CA ILE A 70 19.89 -24.17 -16.39
C ILE A 70 19.29 -22.76 -16.50
N PRO A 71 19.88 -21.74 -15.83
CA PRO A 71 19.43 -20.36 -15.96
C PRO A 71 19.74 -19.81 -17.36
N SER A 72 18.81 -19.09 -17.96
CA SER A 72 19.08 -18.28 -19.16
C SER A 72 19.84 -16.99 -18.79
N GLU A 73 20.43 -16.30 -19.77
CA GLU A 73 21.03 -14.98 -19.51
C GLU A 73 20.01 -13.98 -18.94
N GLU A 74 18.78 -14.01 -19.47
CA GLU A 74 17.66 -13.20 -18.97
C GLU A 74 17.27 -13.52 -17.52
N ASP A 75 17.43 -14.78 -17.09
CA ASP A 75 17.18 -15.19 -15.70
C ASP A 75 18.26 -14.64 -14.75
N LEU A 76 19.50 -14.55 -15.20
CA LEU A 76 20.62 -14.03 -14.41
C LEU A 76 20.57 -12.50 -14.30
N THR A 77 20.12 -11.82 -15.36
CA THR A 77 20.02 -10.36 -15.43
C THR A 77 18.61 -9.85 -15.13
N PHE A 78 17.78 -10.62 -14.42
CA PHE A 78 16.42 -10.21 -14.08
C PHE A 78 16.43 -8.86 -13.33
N ASN A 79 15.62 -7.92 -13.80
CA ASN A 79 15.62 -6.57 -13.27
C ASN A 79 14.90 -6.50 -11.90
N THR A 80 15.68 -6.21 -10.85
CA THR A 80 15.19 -6.02 -9.47
C THR A 80 15.03 -4.57 -9.06
N ILE A 81 14.81 -3.64 -10.00
CA ILE A 81 14.76 -2.19 -9.74
C ILE A 81 13.72 -1.78 -8.71
N LEU A 82 12.60 -2.49 -8.60
CA LEU A 82 11.62 -2.22 -7.56
C LEU A 82 12.14 -2.61 -6.17
N TYR A 83 12.96 -3.66 -6.09
CA TYR A 83 13.64 -4.04 -4.86
C TYR A 83 14.76 -3.06 -4.49
N THR A 84 15.57 -2.63 -5.45
CA THR A 84 16.68 -1.68 -5.20
C THR A 84 16.23 -0.22 -5.19
N ASN A 85 14.93 0.06 -5.30
CA ASN A 85 14.39 1.41 -5.20
C ASN A 85 14.67 1.99 -3.79
N PRO A 86 15.31 3.17 -3.67
CA PRO A 86 15.74 3.73 -2.39
C PRO A 86 14.62 3.89 -1.35
N VAL A 87 13.40 4.20 -1.80
CA VAL A 87 12.24 4.36 -0.91
C VAL A 87 11.81 3.00 -0.38
N THR A 88 11.70 2.00 -1.26
CA THR A 88 11.31 0.64 -0.84
C THR A 88 12.35 0.00 0.09
N GLU A 89 13.64 0.24 -0.18
CA GLU A 89 14.74 -0.22 0.65
C GLU A 89 14.70 0.43 2.04
N TYR A 90 14.50 1.75 2.09
CA TYR A 90 14.32 2.47 3.34
C TYR A 90 13.13 1.94 4.14
N LEU A 91 11.99 1.69 3.48
CA LEU A 91 10.80 1.15 4.13
C LEU A 91 11.02 -0.28 4.66
N ARG A 92 11.67 -1.17 3.91
CA ARG A 92 12.00 -2.54 4.35
C ARG A 92 12.87 -2.56 5.61
N ASN A 93 13.81 -1.62 5.69
CA ASN A 93 14.73 -1.50 6.82
C ASN A 93 14.17 -0.66 7.98
N SER A 94 13.00 -0.03 7.81
CA SER A 94 12.39 0.82 8.82
C SER A 94 11.84 -0.01 10.00
N ARG A 95 12.53 0.06 11.14
CA ARG A 95 12.03 -0.48 12.41
C ARG A 95 10.70 0.15 12.81
N PHE A 96 10.53 1.46 12.55
CA PHE A 96 9.30 2.18 12.85
C PHE A 96 8.10 1.53 12.15
N LEU A 97 8.21 1.25 10.85
CA LEU A 97 7.12 0.63 10.09
C LEU A 97 6.74 -0.74 10.66
N LYS A 98 7.75 -1.57 10.95
CA LYS A 98 7.56 -2.90 11.57
C LYS A 98 6.88 -2.80 12.94
N ASP A 99 7.26 -1.82 13.75
CA ASP A 99 6.67 -1.60 15.08
C ASP A 99 5.20 -1.13 14.96
N GLN A 100 4.88 -0.25 14.00
CA GLN A 100 3.50 0.22 13.78
C GLN A 100 2.59 -0.89 13.23
N MET A 101 3.07 -1.71 12.29
CA MET A 101 2.34 -2.89 11.79
C MET A 101 1.92 -3.82 12.93
N ARG A 102 2.84 -4.10 13.87
CA ARG A 102 2.54 -4.92 15.06
C ARG A 102 1.57 -4.21 16.03
N LYS A 103 1.79 -2.93 16.30
CA LYS A 103 0.97 -2.14 17.22
C LYS A 103 -0.48 -2.02 16.75
N GLU A 104 -0.68 -1.81 15.46
CA GLU A 104 -2.00 -1.66 14.83
C GLU A 104 -2.61 -3.00 14.39
N ARG A 105 -1.90 -4.12 14.61
CA ARG A 105 -2.35 -5.49 14.31
C ARG A 105 -2.76 -5.68 12.84
N LEU A 106 -1.92 -5.21 11.93
CA LEU A 106 -2.17 -5.21 10.48
C LEU A 106 -1.59 -6.44 9.77
N VAL A 107 -1.58 -7.60 10.44
CA VAL A 107 -1.06 -8.85 9.86
C VAL A 107 -2.25 -9.73 9.51
N SER A 108 -2.33 -10.16 8.25
CA SER A 108 -3.33 -11.11 7.76
C SER A 108 -2.67 -12.39 7.26
N GLY A 109 -3.37 -13.52 7.35
CA GLY A 109 -2.91 -14.81 6.83
C GLY A 109 -2.86 -14.85 5.30
N ASP A 110 -3.72 -14.08 4.65
CA ASP A 110 -3.92 -14.12 3.19
C ASP A 110 -3.02 -13.12 2.44
N GLU A 111 -2.12 -12.43 3.14
CA GLU A 111 -1.24 -11.40 2.54
C GLU A 111 -0.33 -11.99 1.46
N GLU A 112 0.16 -13.22 1.63
CA GLU A 112 1.04 -13.84 0.65
C GLU A 112 0.32 -14.07 -0.68
N GLU A 113 -0.89 -14.64 -0.64
CA GLU A 113 -1.73 -14.84 -1.83
C GLU A 113 -2.06 -13.51 -2.52
N LEU A 114 -2.41 -12.48 -1.73
CA LEU A 114 -2.64 -11.14 -2.25
C LEU A 114 -1.41 -10.60 -2.99
N VAL A 115 -0.24 -10.67 -2.36
CA VAL A 115 1.01 -10.16 -2.95
C VAL A 115 1.32 -10.88 -4.26
N GLU A 116 1.10 -12.19 -4.34
CA GLU A 116 1.29 -12.95 -5.58
C GLU A 116 0.33 -12.52 -6.69
N ALA A 117 -0.96 -12.37 -6.39
CA ALA A 117 -1.98 -11.95 -7.34
C ALA A 117 -1.70 -10.53 -7.87
N VAL A 118 -1.49 -9.57 -6.97
CA VAL A 118 -1.22 -8.17 -7.33
C VAL A 118 0.08 -8.04 -8.11
N TYR A 119 1.11 -8.82 -7.74
CA TYR A 119 2.39 -8.81 -8.46
C TYR A 119 2.28 -9.41 -9.87
N ALA A 120 1.43 -10.41 -10.07
CA ALA A 120 1.19 -10.97 -11.41
C ALA A 120 0.60 -9.91 -12.36
N GLU A 121 -0.37 -9.12 -11.88
CA GLU A 121 -0.93 -8.00 -12.62
C GLU A 121 0.06 -6.85 -12.80
N LEU A 122 0.89 -6.58 -11.80
CA LEU A 122 1.91 -5.52 -11.87
C LEU A 122 2.89 -5.76 -13.02
N LYS A 123 3.26 -7.03 -13.26
CA LYS A 123 4.14 -7.40 -14.38
C LYS A 123 3.51 -7.15 -15.75
N ALA A 124 2.19 -7.22 -15.85
CA ALA A 124 1.46 -6.94 -17.08
C ALA A 124 1.20 -5.43 -17.28
N TRP A 125 1.50 -4.60 -16.29
CA TRP A 125 1.24 -3.17 -16.35
C TRP A 125 2.34 -2.40 -17.10
N ASP A 126 1.97 -1.74 -18.21
CA ASP A 126 2.90 -1.02 -19.09
C ASP A 126 3.83 -0.04 -18.36
N VAL A 127 3.32 0.65 -17.33
CA VAL A 127 4.10 1.63 -16.56
C VAL A 127 5.24 0.94 -15.79
N TYR A 128 5.03 -0.28 -15.31
CA TYR A 128 6.06 -1.05 -14.66
C TYR A 128 7.08 -1.60 -15.66
N SER A 129 6.64 -2.10 -16.82
CA SER A 129 7.56 -2.53 -17.87
C SER A 129 8.45 -1.39 -18.35
N GLN A 130 7.88 -0.20 -18.58
CA GLN A 130 8.65 1.00 -18.93
C GLN A 130 9.69 1.35 -17.86
N TYR A 131 9.28 1.32 -16.59
CA TYR A 131 10.17 1.55 -15.46
C TYR A 131 11.34 0.54 -15.46
N GLN A 132 11.10 -0.75 -15.72
CA GLN A 132 12.18 -1.76 -15.79
C GLN A 132 13.14 -1.57 -16.99
N THR A 133 12.69 -0.96 -18.09
CA THR A 133 13.53 -0.82 -19.29
C THR A 133 14.44 0.41 -19.29
N GLN A 134 14.39 1.26 -18.26
CA GLN A 134 15.21 2.47 -18.22
C GLN A 134 16.70 2.14 -18.02
N THR A 135 17.57 2.84 -18.74
CA THR A 135 19.03 2.68 -18.65
C THR A 135 19.62 3.33 -17.39
N SER A 136 18.98 4.39 -16.90
CA SER A 136 19.40 5.12 -15.71
C SER A 136 18.18 5.61 -14.93
N TYR A 137 18.29 5.66 -13.61
CA TYR A 137 17.21 6.05 -12.72
C TYR A 137 17.61 7.27 -11.91
N THR A 138 16.76 8.28 -11.92
CA THR A 138 16.85 9.40 -10.98
C THR A 138 15.91 9.16 -9.79
N THR A 139 16.13 9.89 -8.70
CA THR A 139 15.19 9.90 -7.55
C THR A 139 13.77 10.27 -7.98
N GLU A 140 13.62 11.13 -8.99
CA GLU A 140 12.32 11.54 -9.50
C GLU A 140 11.62 10.41 -10.27
N ASP A 141 12.37 9.57 -11.01
CA ASP A 141 11.81 8.41 -11.71
C ASP A 141 11.26 7.38 -10.72
N HIS A 142 12.03 7.09 -9.66
CA HIS A 142 11.59 6.23 -8.56
C HIS A 142 10.31 6.75 -7.90
N ASN A 143 10.27 8.04 -7.57
CA ASN A 143 9.10 8.67 -6.94
C ASN A 143 7.89 8.68 -7.87
N ARG A 144 8.10 8.93 -9.17
CA ARG A 144 7.04 8.93 -10.18
C ARG A 144 6.42 7.56 -10.32
N PHE A 145 7.24 6.51 -10.41
CA PHE A 145 6.77 5.14 -10.47
C PHE A 145 5.95 4.78 -9.21
N LEU A 146 6.50 5.02 -8.01
CA LEU A 146 5.80 4.70 -6.76
C LEU A 146 4.49 5.48 -6.60
N ARG A 147 4.44 6.74 -7.03
CA ARG A 147 3.18 7.51 -7.07
C ARG A 147 2.17 6.91 -8.03
N ALA A 148 2.60 6.46 -9.22
CA ALA A 148 1.72 5.82 -10.17
C ALA A 148 1.20 4.47 -9.64
N LEU A 149 2.09 3.68 -9.02
CA LEU A 149 1.75 2.41 -8.38
C LEU A 149 0.66 2.62 -7.31
N VAL A 150 0.88 3.57 -6.40
CA VAL A 150 -0.04 3.84 -5.29
C VAL A 150 -1.35 4.51 -5.73
N ARG A 151 -1.31 5.43 -6.70
CA ARG A 151 -2.48 6.26 -7.05
C ARG A 151 -3.30 5.73 -8.22
N LYS A 152 -2.78 4.79 -8.99
CA LYS A 152 -3.44 4.28 -10.19
C LYS A 152 -3.56 2.77 -10.20
N PHE A 153 -2.46 2.07 -9.92
CA PHE A 153 -2.44 0.62 -10.03
C PHE A 153 -3.14 -0.07 -8.85
N LEU A 154 -2.71 0.21 -7.61
CA LEU A 154 -3.31 -0.44 -6.43
C LEU A 154 -4.82 -0.20 -6.28
N PRO A 155 -5.36 1.01 -6.50
CA PRO A 155 -6.81 1.27 -6.47
C PRO A 155 -7.62 0.55 -7.52
N ALA A 156 -7.00 0.30 -8.68
CA ALA A 156 -7.67 -0.37 -9.79
C ALA A 156 -7.59 -1.89 -9.68
N ASN A 157 -6.83 -2.41 -8.71
CA ASN A 157 -6.69 -3.85 -8.49
C ASN A 157 -7.76 -4.34 -7.52
N GLU A 158 -8.68 -5.16 -8.01
CA GLU A 158 -9.84 -5.66 -7.24
C GLU A 158 -9.42 -6.49 -6.02
N ALA A 159 -8.36 -7.31 -6.13
CA ALA A 159 -7.89 -8.14 -5.03
C ALA A 159 -7.33 -7.29 -3.87
N PHE A 160 -6.57 -6.25 -4.20
CA PHE A 160 -6.05 -5.30 -3.22
C PHE A 160 -7.17 -4.51 -2.55
N ASP A 161 -8.13 -4.02 -3.35
CA ASP A 161 -9.25 -3.25 -2.84
C ASP A 161 -10.11 -4.07 -1.86
N GLN A 162 -10.50 -5.29 -2.26
CA GLN A 162 -11.26 -6.20 -1.41
C GLN A 162 -10.51 -6.55 -0.11
N PHE A 163 -9.21 -6.86 -0.20
CA PHE A 163 -8.42 -7.17 0.99
C PHE A 163 -8.34 -5.97 1.95
N MET A 164 -8.23 -4.76 1.40
CA MET A 164 -8.21 -3.53 2.20
C MET A 164 -9.55 -3.29 2.89
N GLU A 165 -10.69 -3.54 2.20
CA GLU A 165 -12.02 -3.48 2.81
C GLU A 165 -12.20 -4.49 3.95
N ASP A 166 -11.74 -5.72 3.76
CA ASP A 166 -11.84 -6.78 4.78
C ASP A 166 -11.02 -6.44 6.04
N MET A 167 -9.82 -5.88 5.85
CA MET A 167 -8.94 -5.48 6.96
C MET A 167 -9.38 -4.16 7.61
N ILE A 168 -9.91 -3.23 6.82
CA ILE A 168 -10.32 -1.89 7.22
C ILE A 168 -11.69 -1.61 6.59
N PRO A 169 -12.80 -1.87 7.31
CA PRO A 169 -14.16 -1.73 6.77
C PRO A 169 -14.57 -0.31 6.33
N THR A 170 -13.70 0.67 6.55
CA THR A 170 -13.88 2.08 6.13
C THR A 170 -12.99 2.43 4.95
N TRP A 171 -12.34 1.44 4.31
CA TRP A 171 -11.32 1.65 3.29
C TRP A 171 -11.81 2.53 2.13
N ALA A 172 -13.00 2.30 1.58
CA ALA A 172 -13.58 3.14 0.53
C ALA A 172 -13.62 4.65 0.89
N ASP A 173 -13.83 4.98 2.18
CA ASP A 173 -13.79 6.36 2.69
C ASP A 173 -12.35 6.85 2.99
N GLU A 174 -11.41 5.94 3.23
CA GLU A 174 -10.02 6.25 3.53
C GLU A 174 -9.16 6.40 2.28
N GLU A 175 -9.44 5.61 1.25
CA GLU A 175 -8.72 5.57 -0.01
C GLU A 175 -8.58 6.97 -0.61
N GLN A 176 -9.68 7.71 -0.70
CA GLN A 176 -9.69 9.08 -1.24
C GLN A 176 -8.78 10.04 -0.45
N VAL A 177 -8.59 9.81 0.85
CA VAL A 177 -7.76 10.66 1.71
C VAL A 177 -6.29 10.23 1.69
N VAL A 178 -6.05 8.92 1.61
CA VAL A 178 -4.71 8.31 1.63
C VAL A 178 -4.02 8.46 0.27
N LEU A 179 -4.77 8.40 -0.83
CA LEU A 179 -4.24 8.41 -2.20
C LEU A 179 -4.22 9.80 -2.86
N ALA A 180 -4.93 10.77 -2.29
CA ALA A 180 -4.91 12.19 -2.72
C ALA A 180 -3.48 12.79 -2.73
#